data_AF-A0AAE2W7J1-F1
#
_entry.id   AF-A0AAE2W7J1-F1
#
_cell.length_a   1.000
_cell.length_b   1.000
_cell.length_c   1.000
_cell.angle_alpha   90.00
_cell.angle_beta   90.00
_cell.angle_gamma   90.00
#
_symmetry.space_group_name_H-M   'P 1'
#
loop_
_entity.id
_entity.type
_entity.pdbx_description
1 polymer ?
#
loop_
_entity_poly.entity_id
_entity_poly.type
_entity_poly.pdbx_seq_one_letter_code
_entity_poly.pdbx_strand_id
1 'polypeptide(L)'
;MLIGEVSRRSGVSARMLRHYDALGLVTPTGRTSGGYREYSPDDIRRLFHVESLRTLGLSLEDTKRALDEPEFAPSALVGDLIRHTRRRIAAEQELLAKLERVDDAGPTLWDDVLRVVGLLHALDSESAGRRQQAVLSQDPGAALPVAALVEAALAEENPNVAGALQWSLARAADRGLPELAAALDSASVEIRRRATAAIASVRTPEATALLRRVLDDPDTSIRERAALSLGSLGDTEAIPTLMTMIVDGRSDVEAAEVLGRLAASTPDPDHVARLVHDTLDDSDDPPTRLRITQALAEIPGETAREILVRLGADQDRTVAGTAAVILGLRDRDSGRRRRPR
;
A
#
# COMPACT_ATOMS: atom_id res chain seq x y z
N MET A 1 -17.55 -2.98 64.02
CA MET A 1 -16.16 -3.31 63.61
C MET A 1 -15.31 -2.05 63.59
N LEU A 2 -14.11 -2.07 64.17
CA LEU A 2 -13.21 -0.90 64.18
C LEU A 2 -12.51 -0.73 62.83
N ILE A 3 -12.14 0.51 62.48
CA ILE A 3 -11.49 0.84 61.19
C ILE A 3 -10.28 -0.05 60.84
N GLY A 4 -9.45 -0.43 61.82
CA GLY A 4 -8.30 -1.31 61.57
C GLY A 4 -8.70 -2.74 61.22
N GLU A 5 -9.82 -3.22 61.77
CA GLU A 5 -10.39 -4.53 61.47
C GLU A 5 -11.08 -4.54 60.10
N VAL A 6 -11.82 -3.48 59.77
CA VAL A 6 -12.38 -3.25 58.44
C VAL A 6 -11.27 -3.24 57.40
N SER A 7 -10.19 -2.51 57.66
CA SER A 7 -9.07 -2.39 56.73
C SER A 7 -8.40 -3.73 56.43
N ARG A 8 -8.15 -4.55 57.46
CA ARG A 8 -7.59 -5.90 57.28
C ARG A 8 -8.53 -6.85 56.53
N ARG A 9 -9.84 -6.76 56.77
CA ARG A 9 -10.82 -7.67 56.17
C ARG A 9 -11.20 -7.30 54.74
N SER A 10 -11.25 -6.00 54.43
CA SER A 10 -11.63 -5.49 53.11
C SER A 10 -10.44 -5.29 52.17
N GLY A 11 -9.21 -5.24 52.69
CA GLY A 11 -8.02 -4.85 51.92
C GLY A 11 -7.94 -3.34 51.64
N VAL A 12 -8.98 -2.56 51.97
CA VAL A 12 -9.00 -1.11 51.82
C VAL A 12 -8.20 -0.48 52.95
N SER A 13 -7.23 0.39 52.63
CA SER A 13 -6.42 1.04 53.66
C SER A 13 -7.27 1.91 54.59
N ALA A 14 -6.88 2.01 55.87
CA ALA A 14 -7.53 2.92 56.82
C ALA A 14 -7.53 4.40 56.35
N ARG A 15 -6.55 4.78 55.49
CA ARG A 15 -6.54 6.09 54.83
C ARG A 15 -7.68 6.22 53.82
N MET A 16 -7.87 5.21 52.96
CA MET A 16 -8.97 5.19 51.99
C MET A 16 -10.33 5.13 52.66
N LEU A 17 -10.49 4.37 53.75
CA LEU A 17 -11.73 4.36 54.54
C LEU A 17 -12.06 5.74 55.11
N ARG A 18 -11.06 6.49 55.60
CA ARG A 18 -11.26 7.89 56.03
C ARG A 18 -11.60 8.82 54.86
N HIS A 19 -11.06 8.56 53.68
CA HIS A 19 -11.36 9.33 52.48
C HIS A 19 -12.80 9.07 52.00
N TYR A 20 -13.25 7.82 52.01
CA TYR A 20 -14.64 7.47 51.70
C TYR A 20 -15.61 8.09 52.70
N ASP A 21 -15.28 8.08 53.99
CA ASP A 21 -16.05 8.78 55.03
C ASP A 21 -16.14 10.28 54.74
N ALA A 22 -15.02 10.93 54.41
CA ALA A 22 -15.00 12.36 54.07
C ALA A 22 -15.82 12.71 52.81
N LEU A 23 -15.90 11.80 51.84
CA LEU A 23 -16.74 11.95 50.65
C LEU A 23 -18.22 11.58 50.89
N GLY A 24 -18.56 11.07 52.08
CA GLY A 24 -19.88 10.51 52.38
C GLY A 24 -20.19 9.25 51.57
N LEU A 25 -19.17 8.55 51.07
CA LEU A 25 -19.30 7.35 50.26
C LEU A 25 -19.46 6.10 51.14
N VAL A 26 -18.72 6.02 52.25
CA VAL A 26 -18.89 4.99 53.29
C VAL A 26 -18.69 5.66 54.65
N THR A 27 -19.79 5.95 55.34
CA THR A 27 -19.77 6.66 56.63
C THR A 27 -19.96 5.65 57.76
N PRO A 28 -19.12 5.68 58.83
CA PRO A 28 -19.29 4.78 59.96
C PRO A 28 -20.57 5.12 60.73
N THR A 29 -21.36 4.10 61.06
CA THR A 29 -22.62 4.23 61.82
C THR A 29 -22.41 4.89 63.19
N GLY A 30 -21.23 4.71 63.80
CA GLY A 30 -20.95 5.27 65.11
C GLY A 30 -19.48 5.48 65.39
N ARG A 31 -19.22 5.96 66.61
CA ARG A 31 -17.89 5.99 67.20
C ARG A 31 -17.94 5.29 68.55
N THR A 32 -16.88 4.58 68.88
CA THR A 32 -16.72 4.02 70.23
C THR A 32 -16.59 5.13 71.26
N SER A 33 -16.74 4.79 72.54
CA SER A 33 -16.49 5.70 73.67
C SER A 33 -15.10 6.36 73.64
N GLY A 34 -14.11 5.69 73.03
CA GLY A 34 -12.75 6.22 72.81
C GLY A 34 -12.57 7.05 71.53
N GLY A 35 -13.66 7.37 70.81
CA GLY A 35 -13.64 8.20 69.60
C GLY A 35 -13.22 7.49 68.30
N TYR A 36 -13.02 6.16 68.32
CA TYR A 36 -12.67 5.40 67.13
C TYR A 36 -13.88 5.16 66.23
N ARG A 37 -13.69 5.20 64.91
CA ARG A 37 -14.75 4.89 63.94
C ARG A 37 -15.20 3.44 64.04
N GLU A 38 -16.50 3.25 64.16
CA GLU A 38 -17.14 1.95 64.27
C GLU A 38 -18.13 1.74 63.12
N TYR A 39 -17.87 0.68 62.35
CA TYR A 39 -18.65 0.31 61.17
C TYR A 39 -19.62 -0.81 61.52
N SER A 40 -20.89 -0.62 61.18
CA SER A 40 -21.95 -1.62 61.28
C SER A 40 -21.84 -2.65 60.14
N PRO A 41 -22.55 -3.79 60.21
CA PRO A 41 -22.63 -4.72 59.09
C PRO A 41 -23.13 -4.08 57.79
N ASP A 42 -23.98 -3.04 57.88
CA ASP A 42 -24.50 -2.36 56.69
C ASP A 42 -23.45 -1.47 56.03
N ASP A 43 -22.65 -0.75 56.82
CA ASP A 43 -21.51 0.02 56.31
C ASP A 43 -20.51 -0.88 55.58
N ILE A 44 -20.34 -2.11 56.08
CA ILE A 44 -19.48 -3.12 55.45
C ILE A 44 -20.08 -3.61 54.12
N ARG A 45 -21.40 -3.86 54.03
CA ARG A 45 -22.05 -4.20 52.75
C ARG A 45 -21.91 -3.06 51.73
N ARG A 46 -22.12 -1.82 52.17
CA ARG A 46 -21.93 -0.65 51.33
C ARG A 46 -20.49 -0.53 50.85
N LEU A 47 -19.51 -0.76 51.71
CA LEU A 47 -18.09 -0.82 51.32
C LEU A 47 -17.84 -1.89 50.25
N PHE A 48 -18.43 -3.08 50.36
CA PHE A 48 -18.31 -4.10 49.32
C PHE A 48 -18.93 -3.67 47.99
N HIS A 49 -20.09 -3.00 47.99
CA HIS A 49 -20.69 -2.45 46.77
C HIS A 49 -19.82 -1.36 46.15
N VAL A 50 -19.24 -0.47 46.96
CA VAL A 50 -18.30 0.56 46.51
C VAL A 50 -17.11 -0.10 45.79
N GLU A 51 -16.46 -1.08 46.42
CA GLU A 51 -15.32 -1.76 45.80
C GLU A 51 -15.72 -2.54 44.54
N SER A 52 -16.88 -3.21 44.53
CA SER A 52 -17.39 -3.92 43.34
C SER A 52 -17.69 -3.00 42.16
N LEU A 53 -18.16 -1.78 42.42
CA LEU A 53 -18.39 -0.78 41.39
C LEU A 53 -17.07 -0.16 40.90
N ARG A 54 -16.12 0.08 41.81
CA ARG A 54 -14.78 0.57 41.45
C ARG A 54 -14.01 -0.40 40.56
N THR A 55 -14.17 -1.72 40.73
CA THR A 55 -13.54 -2.71 39.84
C THR A 55 -14.11 -2.66 38.41
N LEU A 56 -15.34 -2.17 38.23
CA LEU A 56 -15.94 -1.92 36.91
C LEU A 56 -15.48 -0.60 36.27
N GLY A 57 -14.58 0.14 36.93
CA GLY A 57 -14.01 1.38 36.42
C GLY A 57 -14.84 2.63 36.72
N LEU A 58 -15.82 2.55 37.63
CA LEU A 58 -16.56 3.74 38.08
C LEU A 58 -15.65 4.68 38.89
N SER A 59 -15.86 5.97 38.69
CA SER A 59 -15.30 7.00 39.58
C SER A 59 -15.94 6.92 40.98
N LEU A 60 -15.31 7.53 41.98
CA LEU A 60 -15.89 7.60 43.33
C LEU A 60 -17.21 8.39 43.35
N GLU A 61 -17.34 9.37 42.47
CA GLU A 61 -18.56 10.17 42.31
C GLU A 61 -19.69 9.34 41.70
N ASP A 62 -19.43 8.65 40.58
CA ASP A 62 -20.44 7.78 39.94
C ASP A 62 -20.83 6.61 40.85
N THR A 63 -19.87 6.08 41.62
CA THR A 63 -20.14 5.04 42.62
C THR A 63 -21.07 5.55 43.70
N LYS A 64 -20.87 6.78 44.18
CA LYS A 64 -21.76 7.40 45.17
C LYS A 64 -23.17 7.55 44.61
N ARG A 65 -23.28 8.14 43.41
CA ARG A 65 -24.56 8.36 42.73
C ARG A 65 -25.31 7.05 42.48
N ALA A 66 -24.62 6.01 42.02
CA ALA A 66 -25.22 4.70 41.81
C ALA A 66 -25.74 4.03 43.10
N LEU A 67 -25.18 4.36 44.26
CA LEU A 67 -25.62 3.82 45.54
C LEU A 67 -26.67 4.69 46.24
N ASP A 68 -26.71 5.99 45.95
CA ASP A 68 -27.55 6.98 46.65
C ASP A 68 -28.77 7.42 45.85
N GLU A 69 -28.76 7.29 44.51
CA GLU A 69 -29.83 7.73 43.60
C GLU A 69 -30.54 6.52 42.95
N PRO A 70 -31.74 6.11 43.42
CA PRO A 70 -32.47 4.95 42.87
C PRO A 70 -32.87 5.11 41.39
N GLU A 71 -33.02 6.35 40.92
CA GLU A 71 -33.39 6.69 39.54
C GLU A 71 -32.18 6.66 38.59
N PHE A 72 -30.95 6.55 39.12
CA PHE A 72 -29.74 6.46 38.33
C PHE A 72 -29.64 5.09 37.67
N ALA A 73 -30.22 4.98 36.48
CA ALA A 73 -30.37 3.72 35.76
C ALA A 73 -29.02 3.01 35.52
N PRO A 74 -28.80 1.80 36.05
CA PRO A 74 -27.55 1.06 35.86
C PRO A 74 -27.19 0.83 34.39
N SER A 75 -28.20 0.62 33.53
CA SER A 75 -28.01 0.40 32.10
C SER A 75 -27.42 1.62 31.38
N ALA A 76 -27.80 2.84 31.78
CA ALA A 76 -27.27 4.07 31.21
C ALA A 76 -25.78 4.24 31.58
N LEU A 77 -25.46 4.09 32.87
CA LEU A 77 -24.10 4.16 33.39
C LEU A 77 -23.18 3.09 32.77
N VAL A 78 -23.63 1.83 32.72
CA VAL A 78 -22.88 0.75 32.09
C VAL A 78 -22.68 1.02 30.60
N GLY A 79 -23.71 1.55 29.92
CA GLY A 79 -23.61 1.99 28.53
C GLY A 79 -22.55 3.07 28.32
N ASP A 80 -22.46 4.06 29.22
CA ASP A 80 -21.43 5.09 29.22
C ASP A 80 -20.01 4.53 29.45
N LEU A 81 -19.85 3.63 30.42
CA LEU A 81 -18.58 2.96 30.71
C LEU A 81 -18.10 2.13 29.51
N ILE A 82 -19.01 1.40 28.85
CA ILE A 82 -18.69 0.67 27.62
C ILE A 82 -18.24 1.63 26.52
N ARG A 83 -18.97 2.73 26.28
CA ARG A 83 -18.59 3.74 25.27
C ARG A 83 -17.23 4.37 25.56
N HIS A 84 -16.98 4.76 26.80
CA HIS A 84 -15.71 5.34 27.21
C HIS A 84 -14.55 4.35 27.08
N THR A 85 -14.75 3.10 27.52
CA THR A 85 -13.74 2.04 27.40
C THR A 85 -13.44 1.72 25.93
N ARG A 86 -14.45 1.62 25.07
CA ARG A 86 -14.26 1.43 23.62
C ARG A 86 -13.46 2.58 22.99
N ARG A 87 -13.75 3.84 23.36
CA ARG A 87 -12.97 5.00 22.90
C ARG A 87 -11.50 4.91 23.33
N ARG A 88 -11.23 4.51 24.58
CA ARG A 88 -9.87 4.28 25.06
C ARG A 88 -9.16 3.18 24.29
N ILE A 89 -9.81 2.02 24.09
CA ILE A 89 -9.25 0.92 23.31
C ILE A 89 -8.91 1.37 21.89
N ALA A 90 -9.82 2.10 21.22
CA ALA A 90 -9.57 2.60 19.88
C ALA A 90 -8.37 3.56 19.82
N ALA A 91 -8.25 4.47 20.79
CA ALA A 91 -7.12 5.40 20.87
C ALA A 91 -5.78 4.68 21.14
N GLU A 92 -5.78 3.68 22.02
CA GLU A 92 -4.58 2.87 22.31
C GLU A 92 -4.18 2.00 21.11
N GLN A 93 -5.15 1.46 20.38
CA GLN A 93 -4.91 0.73 19.13
C GLN A 93 -4.32 1.65 18.04
N GLU A 94 -4.82 2.87 17.92
CA GLU A 94 -4.27 3.87 16.99
C GLU A 94 -2.83 4.27 17.38
N LEU A 95 -2.55 4.45 18.67
CA LEU A 95 -1.21 4.71 19.17
C LEU A 95 -0.27 3.54 18.87
N LEU A 96 -0.71 2.31 19.15
CA LEU A 96 0.08 1.11 18.87
C LEU A 96 0.44 1.02 17.38
N ALA A 97 -0.53 1.21 16.48
CA ALA A 97 -0.28 1.18 15.03
C ALA A 97 0.70 2.28 14.57
N LYS A 98 0.72 3.45 15.23
CA LYS A 98 1.72 4.50 14.95
C LYS A 98 3.11 4.10 15.43
N LEU A 99 3.20 3.48 16.62
CA LEU A 99 4.46 3.02 17.18
C LEU A 99 5.06 1.89 16.36
N GLU A 100 4.26 0.93 15.90
CA GLU A 100 4.68 -0.16 15.02
C GLU A 100 5.23 0.37 13.69
N ARG A 101 4.55 1.33 13.05
CA ARG A 101 5.07 1.97 11.81
C ARG A 101 6.39 2.70 12.02
N VAL A 102 6.60 3.29 13.19
CA VAL A 102 7.87 3.95 13.53
C VAL A 102 8.96 2.90 13.77
N ASP A 103 8.65 1.83 14.48
CA ASP A 103 9.58 0.72 14.75
C ASP A 103 10.04 0.02 13.46
N ASP A 104 9.09 -0.28 12.56
CA ASP A 104 9.35 -0.92 11.25
C ASP A 104 10.29 -0.11 10.35
N ALA A 105 10.30 1.22 10.50
CA ALA A 105 11.22 2.08 9.77
C ALA A 105 12.69 1.85 10.20
N GLY A 106 12.92 1.30 11.39
CA GLY A 106 14.24 1.06 11.98
C GLY A 106 15.03 2.33 12.31
N PRO A 107 14.44 3.34 12.97
CA PRO A 107 15.14 4.57 13.31
C PRO A 107 16.30 4.30 14.27
N THR A 108 17.43 4.96 14.04
CA THR A 108 18.62 4.82 14.91
C THR A 108 18.79 6.02 15.84
N LEU A 109 18.23 7.17 15.46
CA LEU A 109 18.29 8.43 16.19
C LEU A 109 16.88 9.03 16.38
N TRP A 110 16.73 9.90 17.38
CA TRP A 110 15.47 10.63 17.59
C TRP A 110 15.06 11.49 16.39
N ASP A 111 16.03 12.03 15.66
CA ASP A 111 15.74 12.77 14.43
C ASP A 111 15.11 11.88 13.36
N ASP A 112 15.45 10.59 13.30
CA ASP A 112 14.79 9.63 12.40
C ASP A 112 13.33 9.44 12.81
N VAL A 113 13.06 9.29 14.11
CA VAL A 113 11.70 9.18 14.63
C VAL A 113 10.86 10.40 14.25
N LEU A 114 11.39 11.61 14.45
CA LEU A 114 10.68 12.85 14.10
C LEU A 114 10.44 12.96 12.59
N ARG A 115 11.40 12.53 11.75
CA ARG A 115 11.23 12.46 10.29
C ARG A 115 10.13 11.48 9.90
N VAL A 116 10.13 10.26 10.45
CA VAL A 116 9.11 9.24 10.18
C VAL A 116 7.73 9.73 10.60
N VAL A 117 7.59 10.26 11.82
CA VAL A 117 6.31 10.83 12.31
C VAL A 117 5.83 11.98 11.42
N GLY A 118 6.74 12.87 11.01
CA GLY A 118 6.44 13.97 10.09
C GLY A 118 5.96 13.48 8.73
N LEU A 119 6.59 12.43 8.18
CA LEU A 119 6.18 11.80 6.93
C LEU A 119 4.79 11.16 7.06
N LEU A 120 4.54 10.38 8.10
CA LEU A 120 3.24 9.74 8.34
C LEU A 120 2.11 10.79 8.38
N HIS A 121 2.30 11.86 9.15
CA HIS A 121 1.30 12.93 9.21
C HIS A 121 1.09 13.65 7.87
N ALA A 122 2.16 13.83 7.09
CA ALA A 122 2.07 14.48 5.80
C ALA A 122 1.38 13.60 4.75
N LEU A 123 1.56 12.28 4.79
CA LEU A 123 0.87 11.31 3.92
C LEU A 123 -0.65 11.30 4.15
N ASP A 124 -1.10 11.53 5.39
CA ASP A 124 -2.52 11.66 5.72
C ASP A 124 -3.14 13.01 5.31
N SER A 125 -2.36 13.93 4.74
CA SER A 125 -2.87 15.25 4.36
C SER A 125 -3.84 15.17 3.18
N GLU A 126 -4.97 15.87 3.25
CA GLU A 126 -5.88 16.04 2.12
C GLU A 126 -5.21 16.73 0.90
N SER A 127 -4.17 17.53 1.15
CA SER A 127 -3.44 18.24 0.09
C SER A 127 -2.45 17.31 -0.63
N ALA A 128 -2.74 17.00 -1.89
CA ALA A 128 -1.84 16.24 -2.76
C ALA A 128 -0.44 16.86 -2.84
N GLY A 129 -0.33 18.20 -2.87
CA GLY A 129 0.95 18.90 -2.88
C GLY A 129 1.78 18.63 -1.61
N ARG A 130 1.14 18.60 -0.43
CA ARG A 130 1.84 18.26 0.83
C ARG A 130 2.30 16.81 0.85
N ARG A 131 1.45 15.88 0.40
CA ARG A 131 1.83 14.45 0.28
C ARG A 131 3.03 14.28 -0.65
N GLN A 132 2.98 14.87 -1.85
CA GLN A 132 4.08 14.81 -2.81
C GLN A 132 5.37 15.41 -2.26
N GLN A 133 5.29 16.61 -1.67
CA GLN A 133 6.46 17.29 -1.12
C GLN A 133 7.12 16.47 0.00
N ALA A 134 6.33 15.87 0.88
CA ALA A 134 6.83 15.06 1.98
C ALA A 134 7.59 13.83 1.49
N VAL A 135 7.09 13.16 0.45
CA VAL A 135 7.76 12.00 -0.16
C VAL A 135 9.05 12.40 -0.87
N LEU A 136 9.05 13.51 -1.60
CA LEU A 136 10.22 13.97 -2.36
C LEU A 136 11.32 14.58 -1.48
N SER A 137 10.97 15.08 -0.30
CA SER A 137 11.92 15.73 0.61
C SER A 137 12.66 14.74 1.52
N GLN A 138 12.50 13.43 1.30
CA GLN A 138 13.16 12.39 2.08
C GLN A 138 14.64 12.24 1.72
N ASP A 139 15.49 12.18 2.75
CA ASP A 139 16.93 11.99 2.56
C ASP A 139 17.24 10.60 1.95
N PRO A 140 18.25 10.49 1.06
CA PRO A 140 18.73 9.24 0.45
C PRO A 140 18.92 8.05 1.39
N GLY A 141 19.32 8.29 2.64
CA GLY A 141 19.63 7.25 3.63
C GLY A 141 18.77 7.27 4.89
N ALA A 142 17.66 8.03 4.92
CA ALA A 142 16.78 8.05 6.08
C ALA A 142 16.00 6.72 6.22
N ALA A 143 15.67 6.37 7.47
CA ALA A 143 14.72 5.32 7.77
C ALA A 143 13.37 5.60 7.08
N LEU A 144 12.89 4.65 6.27
CA LEU A 144 11.64 4.77 5.53
C LEU A 144 10.57 3.87 6.15
N PRO A 145 9.38 4.39 6.49
CA PRO A 145 8.24 3.58 6.90
C PRO A 145 7.61 2.89 5.67
N VAL A 146 8.25 1.81 5.19
CA VAL A 146 7.90 1.17 3.92
C VAL A 146 6.44 0.72 3.88
N ALA A 147 5.92 0.14 4.96
CA ALA A 147 4.52 -0.29 5.04
C ALA A 147 3.54 0.89 4.82
N ALA A 148 3.82 2.05 5.41
CA ALA A 148 3.00 3.24 5.23
C ALA A 148 3.10 3.83 3.81
N LEU A 149 4.28 3.74 3.18
CA LEU A 149 4.46 4.15 1.79
C LEU A 149 3.69 3.23 0.83
N VAL A 150 3.67 1.92 1.09
CA VAL A 150 2.86 0.97 0.32
C VAL A 150 1.37 1.28 0.49
N GLU A 151 0.90 1.45 1.74
CA GLU A 151 -0.49 1.81 2.03
C GLU A 151 -0.92 3.09 1.28
N ALA A 152 -0.09 4.14 1.36
CA ALA A 152 -0.32 5.39 0.63
C ALA A 152 -0.32 5.17 -0.89
N ALA A 153 0.61 4.38 -1.44
CA ALA A 153 0.69 4.12 -2.88
C ALA A 153 -0.54 3.38 -3.43
N LEU A 154 -1.13 2.48 -2.65
CA LEU A 154 -2.33 1.73 -3.02
C LEU A 154 -3.62 2.57 -2.92
N ALA A 155 -3.64 3.57 -2.03
CA ALA A 155 -4.77 4.47 -1.84
C ALA A 155 -4.71 5.72 -2.74
N GLU A 156 -3.55 6.08 -3.30
CA GLU A 156 -3.36 7.37 -3.96
C GLU A 156 -4.02 7.45 -5.35
N GLU A 157 -4.81 8.49 -5.56
CA GLU A 157 -5.50 8.77 -6.82
C GLU A 157 -4.77 9.81 -7.67
N ASN A 158 -4.00 10.70 -7.04
CA ASN A 158 -3.27 11.74 -7.74
C ASN A 158 -2.01 11.14 -8.43
N PRO A 159 -1.89 11.24 -9.75
CA PRO A 159 -0.79 10.60 -10.49
C PRO A 159 0.60 11.15 -10.12
N ASN A 160 0.71 12.43 -9.74
CA ASN A 160 1.98 13.01 -9.34
C ASN A 160 2.44 12.51 -7.97
N VAL A 161 1.51 12.36 -7.03
CA VAL A 161 1.80 11.79 -5.71
C VAL A 161 2.11 10.30 -5.84
N ALA A 162 1.32 9.57 -6.65
CA ALA A 162 1.56 8.16 -6.92
C ALA A 162 2.96 7.93 -7.52
N GLY A 163 3.38 8.76 -8.48
CA GLY A 163 4.74 8.71 -9.04
C GLY A 163 5.84 8.98 -8.01
N ALA A 164 5.62 9.93 -7.09
CA ALA A 164 6.57 10.19 -5.99
C ALA A 164 6.65 9.01 -5.01
N LEU A 165 5.52 8.39 -4.67
CA LEU A 165 5.46 7.21 -3.81
C LEU A 165 6.17 6.01 -4.47
N GLN A 166 5.94 5.78 -5.77
CA GLN A 166 6.65 4.77 -6.56
C GLN A 166 8.17 5.00 -6.54
N TRP A 167 8.62 6.24 -6.76
CA TRP A 167 10.04 6.58 -6.66
C TRP A 167 10.63 6.30 -5.27
N SER A 168 9.87 6.57 -4.21
CA SER A 168 10.29 6.28 -2.83
C SER A 168 10.36 4.77 -2.55
N LEU A 169 9.36 4.01 -3.01
CA LEU A 169 9.32 2.54 -2.89
C LEU A 169 10.45 1.88 -3.69
N ALA A 170 10.77 2.37 -4.89
CA ALA A 170 11.90 1.89 -5.68
C ALA A 170 13.23 1.96 -4.91
N ARG A 171 13.38 2.95 -4.03
CA ARG A 171 14.57 3.10 -3.15
C ARG A 171 14.55 2.18 -1.94
N ALA A 172 13.36 1.75 -1.51
CA ALA A 172 13.21 0.74 -0.46
C ALA A 172 13.49 -0.69 -0.97
N ALA A 173 13.78 -0.85 -2.27
CA ALA A 173 14.03 -2.13 -2.93
C ALA A 173 12.89 -3.13 -2.63
N ASP A 174 13.22 -4.32 -2.13
CA ASP A 174 12.26 -5.42 -1.95
C ASP A 174 11.41 -5.31 -0.69
N ARG A 175 11.69 -4.36 0.22
CA ARG A 175 11.10 -4.32 1.56
C ARG A 175 9.57 -4.21 1.58
N GLY A 176 8.94 -3.70 0.51
CA GLY A 176 7.49 -3.57 0.40
C GLY A 176 6.85 -4.51 -0.62
N LEU A 177 7.63 -5.41 -1.24
CA LEU A 177 7.10 -6.34 -2.24
C LEU A 177 6.09 -7.34 -1.69
N PRO A 178 6.21 -7.89 -0.45
CA PRO A 178 5.19 -8.79 0.08
C PRO A 178 3.79 -8.16 0.15
N GLU A 179 3.70 -6.93 0.62
CA GLU A 179 2.44 -6.18 0.74
C GLU A 179 1.89 -5.80 -0.64
N LEU A 180 2.75 -5.37 -1.56
CA LEU A 180 2.37 -5.11 -2.95
C LEU A 180 1.91 -6.39 -3.67
N ALA A 181 2.56 -7.53 -3.40
CA ALA A 181 2.19 -8.82 -3.95
C ALA A 181 0.81 -9.28 -3.48
N ALA A 182 0.47 -9.05 -2.20
CA ALA A 182 -0.87 -9.31 -1.68
C ALA A 182 -1.92 -8.38 -2.33
N ALA A 183 -1.55 -7.13 -2.62
CA ALA A 183 -2.45 -6.19 -3.30
C ALA A 183 -2.77 -6.57 -4.75
N LEU A 184 -1.92 -7.36 -5.41
CA LEU A 184 -2.22 -7.94 -6.73
C LEU A 184 -3.37 -8.96 -6.69
N ASP A 185 -3.73 -9.50 -5.52
CA ASP A 185 -4.85 -10.44 -5.38
C ASP A 185 -6.17 -9.71 -4.99
N SER A 186 -6.18 -8.37 -5.01
CA SER A 186 -7.35 -7.56 -4.68
C SER A 186 -8.48 -7.68 -5.70
N ALA A 187 -9.72 -7.71 -5.21
CA ALA A 187 -10.91 -7.62 -6.07
C ALA A 187 -11.01 -6.28 -6.82
N SER A 188 -10.38 -5.22 -6.28
CA SER A 188 -10.38 -3.89 -6.91
C SER A 188 -9.32 -3.81 -8.01
N VAL A 189 -9.76 -3.59 -9.24
CA VAL A 189 -8.89 -3.36 -10.41
C VAL A 189 -7.96 -2.17 -10.17
N GLU A 190 -8.44 -1.12 -9.52
CA GLU A 190 -7.63 0.08 -9.22
C GLU A 190 -6.48 -0.22 -8.25
N ILE A 191 -6.73 -1.04 -7.23
CA ILE A 191 -5.68 -1.47 -6.27
C ILE A 191 -4.65 -2.33 -7.00
N ARG A 192 -5.08 -3.31 -7.80
CA ARG A 192 -4.16 -4.15 -8.59
C ARG A 192 -3.32 -3.30 -9.53
N ARG A 193 -3.92 -2.35 -10.25
CA ARG A 193 -3.21 -1.45 -11.17
C ARG A 193 -2.14 -0.62 -10.45
N ARG A 194 -2.46 -0.06 -9.29
CA ARG A 194 -1.51 0.70 -8.45
C ARG A 194 -0.38 -0.18 -7.93
N ALA A 195 -0.71 -1.40 -7.47
CA ALA A 195 0.28 -2.38 -7.05
C ALA A 195 1.23 -2.75 -8.19
N THR A 196 0.72 -3.05 -9.39
CA THR A 196 1.54 -3.30 -10.59
C THR A 196 2.46 -2.14 -10.90
N ALA A 197 1.98 -0.89 -10.85
CA ALA A 197 2.80 0.28 -11.11
C ALA A 197 3.90 0.49 -10.05
N ALA A 198 3.61 0.21 -8.78
CA ALA A 198 4.60 0.25 -7.70
C ALA A 198 5.65 -0.84 -7.86
N ILE A 199 5.24 -2.09 -8.13
CA ILE A 199 6.17 -3.20 -8.39
C ILE A 199 7.05 -2.88 -9.60
N ALA A 200 6.49 -2.32 -10.68
CA ALA A 200 7.26 -1.93 -11.87
C ALA A 200 8.36 -0.88 -11.62
N SER A 201 8.20 -0.06 -10.57
CA SER A 201 9.22 0.91 -10.16
C SER A 201 10.39 0.27 -9.41
N VAL A 202 10.19 -0.91 -8.80
CA VAL A 202 11.22 -1.67 -8.08
C VAL A 202 12.00 -2.52 -9.09
N ARG A 203 13.33 -2.33 -9.15
CA ARG A 203 14.21 -2.95 -10.17
C ARG A 203 14.95 -4.15 -9.61
N THR A 204 14.22 -5.16 -9.17
CA THR A 204 14.77 -6.40 -8.57
C THR A 204 14.24 -7.66 -9.27
N PRO A 205 14.96 -8.80 -9.16
CA PRO A 205 14.49 -10.08 -9.71
C PRO A 205 13.12 -10.51 -9.15
N GLU A 206 12.88 -10.25 -7.86
CA GLU A 206 11.64 -10.55 -7.15
C GLU A 206 10.48 -9.73 -7.71
N ALA A 207 10.68 -8.42 -7.92
CA ALA A 207 9.69 -7.56 -8.56
C ALA A 207 9.41 -8.02 -10.01
N THR A 208 10.44 -8.43 -10.74
CA THR A 208 10.31 -8.96 -12.10
C THR A 208 9.47 -10.25 -12.12
N ALA A 209 9.69 -11.16 -11.17
CA ALA A 209 8.91 -12.38 -11.03
C ALA A 209 7.43 -12.08 -10.70
N LEU A 210 7.16 -11.08 -9.86
CA LEU A 210 5.80 -10.63 -9.59
C LEU A 210 5.13 -10.04 -10.84
N LEU A 211 5.83 -9.23 -11.63
CA LEU A 211 5.29 -8.69 -12.88
C LEU A 211 4.96 -9.79 -13.90
N ARG A 212 5.75 -10.88 -13.97
CA ARG A 212 5.41 -12.03 -14.83
C ARG A 212 4.07 -12.65 -14.46
N ARG A 213 3.78 -12.80 -13.15
CA ARG A 213 2.45 -13.25 -12.68
C ARG A 213 1.33 -12.30 -13.11
N VAL A 214 1.60 -11.00 -13.21
CA VAL A 214 0.62 -10.00 -13.64
C VAL A 214 0.27 -10.10 -15.13
N LEU A 215 1.09 -10.76 -15.95
CA LEU A 215 0.73 -11.07 -17.34
C LEU A 215 -0.52 -11.96 -17.46
N ASP A 216 -0.92 -12.63 -16.37
CA ASP A 216 -2.16 -13.42 -16.30
C ASP A 216 -3.34 -12.68 -15.64
N ASP A 217 -3.22 -11.37 -15.34
CA ASP A 217 -4.32 -10.60 -14.72
C ASP A 217 -5.57 -10.60 -15.61
N PRO A 218 -6.79 -10.75 -15.05
CA PRO A 218 -8.02 -10.70 -15.86
C PRO A 218 -8.22 -9.36 -16.56
N ASP A 219 -7.73 -8.25 -15.99
CA ASP A 219 -7.84 -6.92 -16.58
C ASP A 219 -6.76 -6.69 -17.63
N THR A 220 -7.18 -6.36 -18.85
CA THR A 220 -6.25 -6.21 -19.96
C THR A 220 -5.32 -5.00 -19.80
N SER A 221 -5.79 -3.89 -19.22
CA SER A 221 -4.95 -2.70 -19.02
C SER A 221 -3.80 -2.99 -18.03
N ILE A 222 -4.03 -3.88 -17.08
CA ILE A 222 -3.03 -4.32 -16.11
C ILE A 222 -1.99 -5.23 -16.78
N ARG A 223 -2.42 -6.21 -17.59
CA ARG A 223 -1.51 -7.06 -18.38
C ARG A 223 -0.60 -6.23 -19.29
N GLU A 224 -1.17 -5.29 -20.02
CA GLU A 224 -0.44 -4.38 -20.92
C GLU A 224 0.62 -3.59 -20.17
N ARG A 225 0.28 -3.05 -18.99
CA ARG A 225 1.24 -2.29 -18.18
C ARG A 225 2.38 -3.15 -17.64
N ALA A 226 2.10 -4.39 -17.24
CA ALA A 226 3.12 -5.34 -16.82
C ALA A 226 4.04 -5.70 -18.00
N ALA A 227 3.48 -5.96 -19.19
CA ALA A 227 4.23 -6.29 -20.40
C ALA A 227 5.17 -5.16 -20.83
N LEU A 228 4.70 -3.91 -20.86
CA LEU A 228 5.57 -2.75 -21.17
C LEU A 228 6.73 -2.62 -20.17
N SER A 229 6.45 -2.87 -18.88
CA SER A 229 7.45 -2.77 -17.81
C SER A 229 8.50 -3.88 -17.90
N LEU A 230 8.05 -5.13 -18.07
CA LEU A 230 8.89 -6.32 -18.27
C LEU A 230 9.73 -6.21 -19.54
N GLY A 231 9.13 -5.80 -20.65
CA GLY A 231 9.88 -5.63 -21.90
C GLY A 231 10.94 -4.53 -21.80
N SER A 232 10.64 -3.43 -21.09
CA SER A 232 11.64 -2.39 -20.80
C SER A 232 12.76 -2.85 -19.84
N LEU A 233 12.54 -3.95 -19.11
CA LEU A 233 13.55 -4.64 -18.30
C LEU A 233 14.34 -5.69 -19.09
N GLY A 234 14.01 -5.93 -20.36
CA GLY A 234 14.65 -6.96 -21.18
C GLY A 234 14.02 -8.34 -21.04
N ASP A 235 12.84 -8.45 -20.43
CA ASP A 235 12.18 -9.73 -20.19
C ASP A 235 11.34 -10.16 -21.41
N THR A 236 11.71 -11.31 -21.99
CA THR A 236 11.08 -11.85 -23.20
C THR A 236 9.72 -12.50 -22.95
N GLU A 237 9.35 -12.79 -21.71
CA GLU A 237 8.00 -13.28 -21.35
C GLU A 237 6.91 -12.24 -21.69
N ALA A 238 7.27 -10.97 -21.84
CA ALA A 238 6.35 -9.92 -22.25
C ALA A 238 5.93 -9.99 -23.72
N ILE A 239 6.71 -10.66 -24.59
CA ILE A 239 6.54 -10.61 -26.05
C ILE A 239 5.12 -10.98 -26.50
N PRO A 240 4.49 -12.08 -26.04
CA PRO A 240 3.13 -12.42 -26.48
C PRO A 240 2.10 -11.33 -26.18
N THR A 241 2.21 -10.68 -25.02
CA THR A 241 1.29 -9.59 -24.63
C THR A 241 1.55 -8.33 -25.45
N LEU A 242 2.82 -7.98 -25.69
CA LEU A 242 3.20 -6.85 -26.56
C LEU A 242 2.74 -7.06 -28.01
N MET A 243 2.80 -8.30 -28.53
CA MET A 243 2.25 -8.63 -29.84
C MET A 243 0.74 -8.47 -29.89
N THR A 244 0.03 -8.91 -28.84
CA THR A 244 -1.42 -8.71 -28.73
C THR A 244 -1.80 -7.22 -28.74
N MET A 245 -1.03 -6.37 -28.06
CA MET A 245 -1.21 -4.91 -28.07
C MET A 245 -1.13 -4.32 -29.49
N ILE A 246 -0.15 -4.76 -30.28
CA ILE A 246 0.02 -4.33 -31.67
C ILE A 246 -1.14 -4.80 -32.54
N VAL A 247 -1.53 -6.08 -32.42
CA VAL A 247 -2.63 -6.66 -33.19
C VAL A 247 -3.95 -5.94 -32.89
N ASP A 248 -4.25 -5.73 -31.61
CA ASP A 248 -5.47 -5.05 -31.16
C ASP A 248 -5.45 -3.54 -31.44
N GLY A 249 -4.29 -2.95 -31.76
CA GLY A 249 -4.11 -1.52 -31.97
C GLY A 249 -4.21 -0.68 -30.69
N ARG A 250 -3.93 -1.28 -29.52
CA ARG A 250 -3.98 -0.61 -28.22
C ARG A 250 -2.56 -0.43 -27.70
N SER A 251 -2.12 0.82 -27.59
CA SER A 251 -0.72 1.15 -27.25
C SER A 251 0.28 0.40 -28.14
N ASP A 252 -0.07 0.28 -29.43
CA ASP A 252 0.69 -0.43 -30.45
C ASP A 252 2.06 0.21 -30.71
N VAL A 253 2.12 1.55 -30.68
CA VAL A 253 3.37 2.31 -30.79
C VAL A 253 4.31 1.99 -29.63
N GLU A 254 3.83 2.07 -28.38
CA GLU A 254 4.67 1.77 -27.21
C GLU A 254 5.10 0.30 -27.18
N ALA A 255 4.22 -0.62 -27.57
CA ALA A 255 4.54 -2.04 -27.65
C ALA A 255 5.60 -2.32 -28.71
N ALA A 256 5.50 -1.71 -29.89
CA ALA A 256 6.50 -1.83 -30.96
C ALA A 256 7.88 -1.31 -30.52
N GLU A 257 7.93 -0.16 -29.85
CA GLU A 257 9.18 0.42 -29.36
C GLU A 257 9.84 -0.48 -28.30
N VAL A 258 9.05 -1.05 -27.39
CA VAL A 258 9.52 -2.01 -26.38
C VAL A 258 10.03 -3.29 -27.03
N LEU A 259 9.32 -3.85 -28.02
CA LEU A 259 9.77 -5.03 -28.78
C LEU A 259 11.05 -4.77 -29.55
N GLY A 260 11.21 -3.59 -30.16
CA GLY A 260 12.45 -3.18 -30.83
C GLY A 260 13.63 -3.14 -29.87
N ARG A 261 13.46 -2.57 -28.67
CA ARG A 261 14.49 -2.58 -27.62
C ARG A 261 14.81 -4.00 -27.13
N LEU A 262 13.81 -4.85 -26.93
CA LEU A 262 13.99 -6.25 -26.56
C LEU A 262 14.81 -6.99 -27.62
N ALA A 263 14.42 -6.86 -28.90
CA ALA A 263 15.13 -7.44 -30.03
C ALA A 263 16.59 -6.95 -30.11
N ALA A 264 16.84 -5.66 -29.86
CA ALA A 264 18.19 -5.10 -29.86
C ALA A 264 19.07 -5.59 -28.68
N SER A 265 18.44 -6.05 -27.59
CA SER A 265 19.15 -6.45 -26.36
C SER A 265 19.34 -7.96 -26.24
N THR A 266 18.61 -8.76 -27.02
CA THR A 266 18.77 -10.23 -27.06
C THR A 266 19.93 -10.65 -27.96
N PRO A 267 20.62 -11.77 -27.67
CA PRO A 267 21.62 -12.34 -28.58
C PRO A 267 21.06 -12.76 -29.94
N ASP A 268 19.76 -13.05 -30.03
CA ASP A 268 19.06 -13.46 -31.26
C ASP A 268 17.90 -12.49 -31.59
N PRO A 269 18.20 -11.32 -32.22
CA PRO A 269 17.17 -10.36 -32.65
C PRO A 269 16.18 -10.98 -33.64
N ASP A 270 16.63 -11.96 -34.43
CA ASP A 270 15.81 -12.62 -35.44
C ASP A 270 14.72 -13.50 -34.81
N HIS A 271 14.88 -13.96 -33.57
CA HIS A 271 13.81 -14.67 -32.85
C HIS A 271 12.55 -13.81 -32.70
N VAL A 272 12.69 -12.55 -32.31
CA VAL A 272 11.55 -11.63 -32.17
C VAL A 272 10.90 -11.38 -33.54
N ALA A 273 11.71 -11.21 -34.59
CA ALA A 273 11.20 -11.06 -35.95
C ALA A 273 10.44 -12.31 -36.44
N ARG A 274 10.86 -13.53 -36.09
CA ARG A 274 10.13 -14.76 -36.39
C ARG A 274 8.77 -14.81 -35.69
N LEU A 275 8.68 -14.45 -34.41
CA LEU A 275 7.39 -14.39 -33.70
C LEU A 275 6.42 -13.36 -34.31
N VAL A 276 6.96 -12.23 -34.76
CA VAL A 276 6.19 -11.20 -35.47
C VAL A 276 5.71 -11.72 -36.82
N HIS A 277 6.52 -12.51 -37.51
CA HIS A 277 6.15 -13.16 -38.76
C HIS A 277 4.99 -14.15 -38.57
N ASP A 278 5.06 -15.00 -37.54
CA ASP A 278 3.99 -15.98 -37.26
C ASP A 278 2.66 -15.25 -37.01
N THR A 279 2.69 -14.15 -36.27
CA THR A 279 1.50 -13.32 -36.01
C THR A 279 0.96 -12.62 -37.27
N LEU A 280 1.84 -12.26 -38.21
CA LEU A 280 1.46 -11.68 -39.49
C LEU A 280 0.76 -12.72 -40.39
N ASP A 281 1.26 -13.96 -40.42
CA ASP A 281 0.71 -15.03 -41.24
C ASP A 281 -0.67 -15.49 -40.75
N ASP A 282 -0.95 -15.34 -39.46
CA ASP A 282 -2.27 -15.60 -38.87
C ASP A 282 -3.29 -14.46 -39.13
N SER A 283 -2.90 -13.35 -39.79
CA SER A 283 -3.74 -12.16 -39.96
C SER A 283 -4.02 -11.78 -41.42
N ASP A 284 -5.27 -11.98 -41.84
CA ASP A 284 -5.78 -11.53 -43.14
C ASP A 284 -6.29 -10.08 -43.16
N ASP A 285 -6.30 -9.38 -42.00
CA ASP A 285 -6.83 -8.02 -41.87
C ASP A 285 -5.78 -6.94 -42.22
N PRO A 286 -6.02 -6.08 -43.24
CA PRO A 286 -5.03 -5.07 -43.65
C PRO A 286 -4.62 -4.07 -42.55
N PRO A 287 -5.54 -3.52 -41.71
CA PRO A 287 -5.16 -2.72 -40.55
C PRO A 287 -4.19 -3.42 -39.59
N THR A 288 -4.44 -4.68 -39.24
CA THR A 288 -3.51 -5.44 -38.37
C THR A 288 -2.16 -5.66 -39.05
N ARG A 289 -2.14 -6.07 -40.33
CA ARG A 289 -0.88 -6.20 -41.08
C ARG A 289 -0.12 -4.88 -41.18
N LEU A 290 -0.81 -3.75 -41.30
CA LEU A 290 -0.20 -2.42 -41.30
C LEU A 290 0.48 -2.10 -39.97
N ARG A 291 -0.17 -2.36 -38.83
CA ARG A 291 0.43 -2.15 -37.49
C ARG A 291 1.65 -3.05 -37.29
N ILE A 292 1.57 -4.32 -37.67
CA ILE A 292 2.72 -5.24 -37.64
C ILE A 292 3.86 -4.73 -38.53
N THR A 293 3.53 -4.25 -39.74
CA THR A 293 4.50 -3.65 -40.65
C THR A 293 5.21 -2.45 -40.04
N GLN A 294 4.46 -1.58 -39.34
CA GLN A 294 5.01 -0.43 -38.62
C GLN A 294 5.90 -0.88 -37.46
N ALA A 295 5.51 -1.91 -36.70
CA ALA A 295 6.31 -2.45 -35.61
C ALA A 295 7.65 -3.05 -36.09
N LEU A 296 7.66 -3.68 -37.27
CA LEU A 296 8.89 -4.17 -37.90
C LEU A 296 9.90 -3.04 -38.19
N ALA A 297 9.51 -1.77 -38.20
CA ALA A 297 10.43 -0.64 -38.30
C ALA A 297 11.38 -0.55 -37.10
N GLU A 298 10.92 -0.94 -35.91
CA GLU A 298 11.68 -0.88 -34.65
C GLU A 298 12.53 -2.14 -34.44
N ILE A 299 12.21 -3.26 -35.11
CA ILE A 299 12.86 -4.55 -34.89
C ILE A 299 14.11 -4.69 -35.79
N PRO A 300 15.33 -4.72 -35.23
CA PRO A 300 16.55 -4.95 -36.01
C PRO A 300 16.66 -6.41 -36.47
N GLY A 301 17.53 -6.67 -37.43
CA GLY A 301 17.83 -8.02 -37.91
C GLY A 301 17.55 -8.23 -39.40
N GLU A 302 18.12 -9.29 -39.95
CA GLU A 302 17.93 -9.64 -41.36
C GLU A 302 16.54 -10.24 -41.59
N THR A 303 16.03 -11.02 -40.63
CA THR A 303 14.68 -11.61 -40.73
C THR A 303 13.61 -10.51 -40.81
N ALA A 304 13.72 -9.45 -39.99
CA ALA A 304 12.81 -8.32 -40.05
C ALA A 304 12.87 -7.61 -41.42
N ARG A 305 14.06 -7.50 -42.02
CA ARG A 305 14.25 -6.96 -43.37
C ARG A 305 13.58 -7.85 -44.42
N GLU A 306 13.78 -9.17 -44.36
CA GLU A 306 13.18 -10.12 -45.29
C GLU A 306 11.65 -10.10 -45.25
N ILE A 307 11.06 -9.98 -44.05
CA ILE A 307 9.60 -9.84 -43.89
C ILE A 307 9.11 -8.54 -44.54
N LEU A 308 9.80 -7.41 -44.31
CA LEU A 308 9.47 -6.13 -44.95
C LEU A 308 9.58 -6.19 -46.48
N VAL A 309 10.57 -6.92 -47.03
CA VAL A 309 10.69 -7.10 -48.49
C VAL A 309 9.48 -7.85 -49.05
N ARG A 310 9.01 -8.88 -48.34
CA ARG A 310 7.82 -9.65 -48.72
C ARG A 310 6.55 -8.80 -48.64
N LEU A 311 6.40 -8.01 -47.57
CA LEU A 311 5.30 -7.07 -47.39
C LEU A 311 5.28 -5.96 -48.46
N GLY A 312 6.41 -5.65 -49.08
CA GLY A 312 6.46 -4.74 -50.24
C GLY A 312 5.64 -5.22 -51.45
N ALA A 313 5.24 -6.50 -51.47
CA ALA A 313 4.33 -7.09 -52.46
C ALA A 313 2.93 -7.43 -51.89
N ASP A 314 2.56 -6.89 -50.73
CA ASP A 314 1.24 -7.09 -50.12
C ASP A 314 0.11 -6.62 -51.07
N GLN A 315 -1.03 -7.29 -51.01
CA GLN A 315 -2.21 -6.96 -51.81
C GLN A 315 -2.78 -5.58 -51.43
N ASP A 316 -2.66 -5.21 -50.15
CA ASP A 316 -3.03 -3.89 -49.67
C ASP A 316 -1.91 -2.89 -49.99
N ARG A 317 -2.29 -1.83 -50.74
CA ARG A 317 -1.33 -0.81 -51.21
C ARG A 317 -0.73 -0.01 -50.06
N THR A 318 -1.44 0.16 -48.95
CA THR A 318 -0.96 0.91 -47.78
C THR A 318 0.12 0.11 -47.09
N VAL A 319 -0.13 -1.18 -46.84
CA VAL A 319 0.85 -2.10 -46.25
C VAL A 319 2.12 -2.16 -47.11
N ALA A 320 1.97 -2.40 -48.41
CA ALA A 320 3.09 -2.47 -49.34
C ALA A 320 3.88 -1.15 -49.42
N GLY A 321 3.18 -0.01 -49.47
CA GLY A 321 3.80 1.31 -49.48
C GLY A 321 4.57 1.60 -48.19
N THR A 322 4.01 1.28 -47.03
CA THR A 322 4.66 1.47 -45.73
C THR A 322 5.92 0.61 -45.61
N ALA A 323 5.85 -0.67 -46.01
CA ALA A 323 7.01 -1.57 -45.99
C ALA A 323 8.17 -1.03 -46.87
N ALA A 324 7.86 -0.55 -48.08
CA ALA A 324 8.84 0.03 -48.98
C ALA A 324 9.50 1.30 -48.40
N VAL A 325 8.73 2.16 -47.72
CA VAL A 325 9.26 3.35 -47.05
C VAL A 325 10.21 2.98 -45.91
N ILE A 326 9.84 2.01 -45.06
CA ILE A 326 10.67 1.56 -43.94
C ILE A 326 12.01 1.00 -44.46
N LEU A 327 11.98 0.14 -45.48
CA LEU A 327 13.20 -0.38 -46.12
C LEU A 327 14.09 0.74 -46.65
N GLY A 328 13.50 1.72 -47.35
CA GLY A 328 14.22 2.86 -47.89
C GLY A 328 14.89 3.73 -46.81
N LEU A 329 14.27 3.87 -45.63
CA LEU A 329 14.87 4.56 -44.48
C LEU A 329 16.05 3.76 -43.90
N ARG A 330 15.90 2.44 -43.72
CA ARG A 330 16.96 1.55 -43.21
C ARG A 330 18.20 1.50 -44.11
N ASP A 331 18.00 1.50 -45.42
CA ASP A 331 19.10 1.50 -46.40
C ASP A 331 19.90 2.81 -46.36
N ARG A 332 19.23 3.96 -46.15
CA ARG A 332 19.89 5.26 -46.01
C ARG A 332 20.75 5.36 -44.75
N ASP A 333 20.25 4.85 -43.63
CA ASP A 333 21.00 4.85 -42.36
C ASP A 333 22.18 3.89 -42.40
N SER A 334 22.01 2.72 -43.03
CA SER A 334 23.11 1.77 -43.28
C SER A 334 24.19 2.36 -44.19
N GLY A 335 23.79 3.09 -45.23
CA GLY A 335 24.69 3.79 -46.15
C GLY A 335 25.45 4.97 -45.50
N ARG A 336 24.83 5.67 -44.55
CA ARG A 336 25.49 6.74 -43.76
C ARG A 336 26.55 6.21 -42.80
N ARG A 337 26.31 5.05 -42.18
CA ARG A 337 27.28 4.41 -41.25
C ARG A 337 28.50 3.80 -41.95
N ARG A 338 28.41 3.49 -43.26
CA ARG A 338 29.48 2.86 -44.06
C ARG A 338 30.41 3.85 -44.79
N ARG A 339 30.22 5.17 -44.69
CA ARG A 339 31.17 6.14 -45.25
C ARG A 339 32.32 6.40 -44.26
N PRO A 340 33.57 6.02 -44.57
CA PRO A 340 34.70 6.41 -43.73
C PRO A 340 34.91 7.93 -43.80
N ARG A 341 35.33 8.52 -42.68
CA ARG A 341 35.83 9.91 -42.63
C ARG A 341 37.14 10.03 -43.40
#